data_AF-A0A072V1W4-F1
#
_entry.id   AF-A0A072V1W4-F1
#
_cell.length_a   1.000
_cell.length_b   1.000
_cell.length_c   1.000
_cell.angle_alpha   90.00
_cell.angle_beta   90.00
_cell.angle_gamma   90.00
#
_symmetry.space_group_name_H-M   'P 1'
#
loop_
_entity.id
_entity.type
_entity.pdbx_description
1 polymer ?
#
loop_
_entity_poly.entity_id
_entity_poly.type
_entity_poly.pdbx_seq_one_letter_code
_entity_poly.pdbx_strand_id
1 'polypeptide(L)'
;MSLLESAGFSRSNPYYVVQQGKIAALTLMKNSERLDLLKEIGGTRTYEERRRESFKIIQNTGKKHIDQVVQNLDERLKELDEEKEELGKYHDLEKQRKSLEYAILDKEVQDAKQNLAKVIYIKMFLHLFPKYQQSRMTKEHQNFIKEKEVSENLQTKALQKHTVLELDLKDLQAKTSGNTHAKEDATKQPEMLENEIKVSMDELDKIIPLYDGQVQEEKDITKRIMECEKKLSILYQKQGRATQFSSKAARDKWLQKEIDDREPVLSSSVMQASEKNLVEEIARLNNEIHGRDENIKSRRTNLTTLESHTAMLRKCSNDYKVKRDELHEERKSLWTQENELTAITDKGKVELEKAEKNLQRAIPGGIRRGLNSVRKICKSHNISGVHGPIIELLNCDEKFFAAVEMTAGIRVRAPDVTYPQRSDVIPLIQKLNFKDDYTPAFRKVFAGTVICEDLDVASKVARTNGLNCITLEGDQVSNSGTMTGGFFDHRQSILKFMNIVNKSTDSIFHIKEGELEQVKLKIHDIL
;
A
#
# COMPACT_ATOMS: atom_id res chain seq x y z
N MET A 1 56.80 9.02 -48.40
CA MET A 1 58.05 8.29 -48.07
C MET A 1 58.16 6.93 -48.76
N SER A 2 57.42 6.62 -49.83
CA SER A 2 57.43 5.27 -50.42
C SER A 2 57.97 5.15 -51.85
N LEU A 3 58.37 6.24 -52.52
CA LEU A 3 58.73 6.19 -53.95
C LEU A 3 60.03 5.41 -54.22
N LEU A 4 61.05 5.61 -53.38
CA LEU A 4 62.34 4.92 -53.50
C LEU A 4 62.24 3.46 -53.06
N GLU A 5 61.49 3.17 -52.00
CA GLU A 5 61.22 1.81 -51.54
C GLU A 5 60.41 1.00 -52.56
N SER A 6 59.43 1.62 -53.24
CA SER A 6 58.67 0.97 -54.32
C SER A 6 59.50 0.69 -55.58
N ALA A 7 60.58 1.44 -55.79
CA ALA A 7 61.53 1.25 -56.89
C ALA A 7 62.66 0.24 -56.55
N GLY A 8 62.59 -0.43 -55.40
CA GLY A 8 63.59 -1.41 -54.95
C GLY A 8 64.80 -0.82 -54.24
N PHE A 9 64.85 0.50 -54.03
CA PHE A 9 65.91 1.16 -53.26
C PHE A 9 65.46 1.31 -51.81
N SER A 10 65.93 0.41 -50.94
CA SER A 10 65.72 0.54 -49.49
C SER A 10 66.71 1.56 -48.92
N ARG A 11 66.19 2.57 -48.20
CA ARG A 11 67.00 3.61 -47.53
C ARG A 11 67.89 3.03 -46.42
N SER A 12 67.52 1.86 -45.92
CA SER A 12 68.20 1.16 -44.82
C SER A 12 69.23 0.14 -45.31
N ASN A 13 69.21 -0.20 -46.61
CA ASN A 13 70.06 -1.23 -47.20
C ASN A 13 71.15 -0.62 -48.12
N PRO A 14 72.33 -0.25 -47.60
CA PRO A 14 73.43 0.27 -48.41
C PRO A 14 74.27 -0.83 -49.10
N TYR A 15 73.77 -2.07 -49.30
CA TYR A 15 74.59 -3.16 -49.88
C TYR A 15 75.01 -2.93 -51.34
N TYR A 16 74.35 -2.01 -52.03
CA TYR A 16 74.77 -1.51 -53.34
C TYR A 16 75.95 -0.53 -53.28
N VAL A 17 76.43 -0.14 -52.08
CA VAL A 17 77.60 0.73 -51.87
C VAL A 17 78.57 0.10 -50.87
N VAL A 18 79.74 -0.33 -51.35
CA VAL A 18 80.80 -0.88 -50.49
C VAL A 18 81.85 0.20 -50.21
N GLN A 19 81.87 0.69 -48.97
CA GLN A 19 82.88 1.63 -48.46
C GLN A 19 84.11 0.87 -47.91
N GLN A 20 85.28 1.51 -47.86
CA GLN A 20 86.48 0.90 -47.26
C GLN A 20 86.21 0.48 -45.81
N GLY A 21 86.63 -0.74 -45.44
CA GLY A 21 86.42 -1.33 -44.11
C GLY A 21 85.12 -2.14 -43.93
N LYS A 22 84.14 -2.02 -44.84
CA LYS A 22 82.84 -2.72 -44.71
C LYS A 22 82.94 -4.24 -44.86
N ILE A 23 83.90 -4.71 -45.66
CA ILE A 23 84.18 -6.14 -45.84
C ILE A 23 84.71 -6.76 -44.53
N ALA A 24 85.59 -6.06 -43.83
CA ALA A 24 86.11 -6.51 -42.53
C ALA A 24 85.02 -6.50 -41.44
N ALA A 25 84.09 -5.55 -41.50
CA ALA A 25 82.94 -5.53 -40.60
C ALA A 25 82.05 -6.78 -40.81
N LEU A 26 81.73 -7.13 -42.06
CA LEU A 26 80.91 -8.31 -42.39
C LEU A 26 81.53 -9.64 -41.93
N THR A 27 82.87 -9.76 -41.97
CA THR A 27 83.57 -10.97 -41.50
C THR A 27 83.60 -11.07 -39.98
N LEU A 28 83.56 -9.95 -39.26
CA LEU A 28 83.52 -9.90 -37.79
C LEU A 28 82.10 -9.89 -37.18
N MET A 29 81.02 -9.80 -37.98
CA MET A 29 79.65 -9.74 -37.44
C MET A 29 79.27 -11.00 -36.66
N LYS A 30 78.56 -10.79 -35.54
CA LYS A 30 77.96 -11.88 -34.75
C LYS A 30 76.75 -12.47 -35.48
N ASN A 31 76.38 -13.70 -35.13
CA ASN A 31 75.27 -14.40 -35.81
C ASN A 31 73.91 -13.69 -35.68
N SER A 32 73.65 -12.99 -34.57
CA SER A 32 72.43 -12.18 -34.38
C SER A 32 72.39 -10.97 -35.32
N GLU A 33 73.52 -10.27 -35.46
CA GLU A 33 73.66 -9.12 -36.36
C GLU A 33 73.56 -9.57 -37.82
N ARG A 34 74.14 -10.74 -38.15
CA ARG A 34 74.01 -11.36 -39.48
C ARG A 34 72.55 -11.75 -39.78
N LEU A 35 71.79 -12.21 -38.78
CA LEU A 35 70.37 -12.52 -38.93
C LEU A 35 69.53 -11.25 -39.11
N ASP A 36 69.79 -10.21 -38.34
CA ASP A 36 69.11 -8.92 -38.49
C ASP A 36 69.38 -8.31 -39.87
N LEU A 37 70.59 -8.51 -40.38
CA LEU A 37 70.96 -8.15 -41.74
C LEU A 37 70.15 -8.90 -42.80
N LEU A 38 70.02 -10.22 -42.64
CA LEU A 38 69.22 -11.05 -43.54
C LEU A 38 67.74 -10.65 -43.48
N LYS A 39 67.23 -10.30 -42.30
CA LYS A 39 65.84 -9.81 -42.13
C LYS A 39 65.60 -8.47 -42.80
N GLU A 40 66.60 -7.59 -42.78
CA GLU A 40 66.59 -6.30 -43.45
C GLU A 40 66.69 -6.44 -44.98
N ILE A 41 67.55 -7.32 -45.49
CA ILE A 41 67.65 -7.66 -46.92
C ILE A 41 66.35 -8.30 -47.41
N GLY A 42 65.76 -9.21 -46.62
CA GLY A 42 64.50 -9.88 -46.94
C GLY A 42 63.24 -9.01 -46.80
N GLY A 43 63.37 -7.73 -46.40
CA GLY A 43 62.23 -6.82 -46.25
C GLY A 43 61.24 -7.20 -45.13
N THR A 44 61.55 -8.22 -44.33
CA THR A 44 60.68 -8.74 -43.26
C THR A 44 60.59 -7.80 -42.06
N ARG A 45 61.56 -6.90 -41.88
CA ARG A 45 61.62 -5.94 -40.78
C ARG A 45 60.47 -4.93 -40.80
N THR A 46 60.15 -4.34 -41.94
CA THR A 46 59.04 -3.38 -42.08
C THR A 46 57.68 -4.05 -41.85
N TYR A 47 57.54 -5.33 -42.23
CA TYR A 47 56.36 -6.13 -41.91
C TYR A 47 56.23 -6.38 -40.40
N GLU A 48 57.31 -6.81 -39.72
CA GLU A 48 57.28 -7.02 -38.26
C GLU A 48 56.97 -5.73 -37.49
N GLU A 49 57.50 -4.59 -37.94
CA GLU A 49 57.27 -3.28 -37.34
C GLU A 49 55.81 -2.84 -37.49
N ARG A 50 55.25 -2.89 -38.70
CA ARG A 50 53.82 -2.60 -38.94
C ARG A 50 52.91 -3.56 -38.19
N ARG A 51 53.23 -4.85 -38.14
CA ARG A 51 52.46 -5.85 -37.39
C ARG A 51 52.44 -5.52 -35.90
N ARG A 52 53.58 -5.09 -35.34
CA ARG A 52 53.68 -4.70 -33.93
C ARG A 52 52.88 -3.42 -33.63
N GLU A 53 52.89 -2.45 -34.53
CA GLU A 53 52.06 -1.24 -34.42
C GLU A 53 50.57 -1.56 -34.53
N SER A 54 50.15 -2.36 -35.51
CA SER A 54 48.75 -2.81 -35.64
C SER A 54 48.29 -3.60 -34.41
N PHE A 55 49.16 -4.44 -33.84
CA PHE A 55 48.83 -5.19 -32.63
C PHE A 55 48.64 -4.26 -31.42
N LYS A 56 49.46 -3.22 -31.26
CA LYS A 56 49.26 -2.19 -30.23
C LYS A 56 47.94 -1.44 -30.41
N ILE A 57 47.58 -1.10 -31.66
CA ILE A 57 46.30 -0.44 -31.95
C ILE A 57 45.14 -1.36 -31.54
N ILE A 58 45.15 -2.63 -31.96
CA ILE A 58 44.13 -3.63 -31.61
C ILE A 58 44.00 -3.81 -30.09
N GLN A 59 45.12 -3.85 -29.38
CA GLN A 59 45.13 -4.00 -27.93
C GLN A 59 44.54 -2.76 -27.22
N ASN A 60 44.85 -1.56 -27.73
CA ASN A 60 44.30 -0.30 -27.21
C ASN A 60 42.83 -0.08 -27.59
N THR A 61 42.36 -0.65 -28.70
CA THR A 61 40.92 -0.67 -29.06
C THR A 61 40.16 -1.77 -28.30
N GLY A 62 40.77 -2.37 -27.27
CA GLY A 62 40.17 -3.43 -26.47
C GLY A 62 38.83 -3.02 -25.85
N LYS A 63 37.80 -3.82 -26.14
CA LYS A 63 36.36 -3.71 -25.83
C LYS A 63 35.93 -3.30 -24.41
N LYS A 64 36.86 -3.25 -23.44
CA LYS A 64 36.56 -3.10 -22.01
C LYS A 64 35.77 -1.85 -21.65
N HIS A 65 36.02 -0.73 -22.34
CA HIS A 65 35.31 0.52 -22.03
C HIS A 65 33.86 0.50 -22.57
N ILE A 66 33.64 -0.15 -23.71
CA ILE A 66 32.30 -0.32 -24.28
C ILE A 66 31.49 -1.27 -23.38
N ASP A 67 32.08 -2.38 -22.94
CA ASP A 67 31.41 -3.35 -22.08
C ASP A 67 30.97 -2.73 -20.74
N GLN A 68 31.79 -1.84 -20.16
CA GLN A 68 31.42 -1.07 -18.96
C GLN A 68 30.26 -0.11 -19.20
N VAL A 69 30.27 0.60 -20.33
CA VAL A 69 29.17 1.51 -20.69
C VAL A 69 27.87 0.74 -20.93
N VAL A 70 27.94 -0.42 -21.58
CA VAL A 70 26.78 -1.30 -21.78
C VAL A 70 26.23 -1.79 -20.43
N GLN A 71 27.09 -2.20 -19.50
CA GLN A 71 26.65 -2.60 -18.15
C GLN A 71 25.94 -1.46 -17.41
N ASN A 72 26.48 -0.23 -17.48
CA ASN A 72 25.82 0.93 -16.88
C ASN A 72 24.46 1.24 -17.54
N LEU A 73 24.34 1.03 -18.85
CA LEU A 73 23.07 1.19 -19.57
C LEU A 73 22.05 0.12 -19.18
N ASP A 74 22.49 -1.13 -19.00
CA ASP A 74 21.64 -2.24 -18.54
C ASP A 74 21.14 -2.00 -17.10
N GLU A 75 21.98 -1.50 -16.21
CA GLU A 75 21.57 -1.08 -14.86
C GLU A 75 20.53 0.05 -14.92
N ARG A 76 20.78 1.07 -15.76
CA ARG A 76 19.84 2.19 -15.92
C ARG A 76 18.50 1.78 -16.53
N LEU A 77 18.52 0.81 -17.44
CA LEU A 77 17.30 0.23 -18.02
C LEU A 77 16.46 -0.50 -16.96
N LYS A 78 17.11 -1.25 -16.05
CA LYS A 78 16.41 -1.90 -14.93
C LYS A 78 15.75 -0.88 -13.99
N GLU A 79 16.48 0.19 -13.62
CA GLU A 79 15.91 1.27 -12.80
C GLU A 79 14.67 1.89 -13.48
N LEU A 80 14.73 2.13 -14.80
CA LEU A 80 13.60 2.67 -15.55
C LEU A 80 12.40 1.71 -15.63
N ASP A 81 12.64 0.41 -15.71
CA ASP A 81 11.56 -0.59 -15.69
C ASP A 81 10.87 -0.65 -14.31
N GLU A 82 11.63 -0.53 -13.23
CA GLU A 82 11.09 -0.42 -11.86
C GLU A 82 10.25 0.87 -11.70
N GLU A 83 10.77 2.02 -12.13
CA GLU A 83 10.04 3.29 -12.12
C GLU A 83 8.75 3.22 -12.94
N LYS A 84 8.77 2.51 -14.07
CA LYS A 84 7.57 2.30 -14.90
C LYS A 84 6.52 1.46 -14.19
N GLU A 85 6.91 0.41 -13.47
CA GLU A 85 5.96 -0.37 -12.65
C GLU A 85 5.36 0.45 -11.51
N GLU A 86 6.17 1.28 -10.84
CA GLU A 86 5.69 2.19 -9.80
C GLU A 86 4.71 3.23 -10.36
N LEU A 87 5.02 3.80 -11.53
CA LEU A 87 4.15 4.75 -12.21
C LEU A 87 2.83 4.10 -12.65
N GLY A 88 2.85 2.81 -13.03
CA GLY A 88 1.65 2.02 -13.27
C GLY A 88 0.75 1.92 -12.04
N LYS A 89 1.32 1.54 -10.89
CA LYS A 89 0.60 1.49 -9.60
C LYS A 89 0.05 2.86 -9.21
N TYR A 90 0.82 3.93 -9.42
CA TYR A 90 0.39 5.30 -9.19
C TYR A 90 -0.83 5.65 -10.06
N HIS A 91 -0.83 5.29 -11.35
CA HIS A 91 -1.94 5.57 -12.25
C HIS A 91 -3.23 4.83 -11.84
N ASP A 92 -3.11 3.58 -11.38
CA ASP A 92 -4.24 2.81 -10.86
C ASP A 92 -4.84 3.46 -9.60
N LEU A 93 -3.98 3.91 -8.67
CA LEU A 93 -4.40 4.64 -7.47
C LEU A 93 -5.02 6.01 -7.82
N GLU A 94 -4.46 6.73 -8.79
CA GLU A 94 -5.01 8.00 -9.30
C GLU A 94 -6.40 7.78 -9.91
N LYS A 95 -6.60 6.68 -10.65
CA LYS A 95 -7.90 6.32 -11.22
C LYS A 95 -8.92 5.99 -10.13
N GLN A 96 -8.52 5.25 -9.10
CA GLN A 96 -9.36 4.99 -7.93
C GLN A 96 -9.70 6.29 -7.20
N ARG A 97 -8.72 7.16 -6.95
CA ARG A 97 -8.93 8.47 -6.31
C ARG A 97 -9.93 9.31 -7.08
N LYS A 98 -9.78 9.41 -8.40
CA LYS A 98 -10.74 10.13 -9.27
C LYS A 98 -12.13 9.53 -9.19
N SER A 99 -12.27 8.20 -9.18
CA SER A 99 -13.57 7.55 -9.07
C SER A 99 -14.27 7.87 -7.74
N LEU A 100 -13.52 7.90 -6.63
CA LEU A 100 -14.02 8.28 -5.31
C LEU A 100 -14.35 9.77 -5.24
N GLU A 101 -13.53 10.62 -5.85
CA GLU A 101 -13.77 12.06 -5.97
C GLU A 101 -15.08 12.33 -6.72
N TYR A 102 -15.31 11.65 -7.85
CA TYR A 102 -16.59 11.71 -8.55
C TYR A 102 -17.76 11.21 -7.70
N ALA A 103 -17.60 10.15 -6.92
CA ALA A 103 -18.64 9.64 -6.04
C ALA A 103 -19.00 10.62 -4.90
N ILE A 104 -18.00 11.31 -4.34
CA ILE A 104 -18.20 12.36 -3.34
C ILE A 104 -18.94 13.54 -3.96
N LEU A 105 -18.48 14.01 -5.12
CA LEU A 105 -19.15 15.11 -5.83
C LEU A 105 -20.59 14.77 -6.20
N ASP A 106 -20.87 13.54 -6.62
CA ASP A 106 -22.25 13.10 -6.89
C ASP A 106 -23.11 13.13 -5.62
N LYS A 107 -22.57 12.67 -4.48
CA LYS A 107 -23.26 12.73 -3.19
C LYS A 107 -23.53 14.18 -2.77
N GLU A 108 -22.57 15.09 -2.92
CA GLU A 108 -22.75 16.52 -2.63
C GLU A 108 -23.84 17.14 -3.49
N VAL A 109 -23.89 16.78 -4.78
CA VAL A 109 -24.96 17.21 -5.70
C VAL A 109 -26.32 16.63 -5.27
N GLN A 110 -26.39 15.38 -4.83
CA GLN A 110 -27.62 14.78 -4.31
C GLN A 110 -28.09 15.50 -3.03
N ASP A 111 -27.20 15.78 -2.09
CA ASP A 111 -27.51 16.51 -0.87
C ASP A 111 -27.98 17.95 -1.17
N ALA A 112 -27.33 18.64 -2.11
CA ALA A 112 -27.75 19.95 -2.58
C ALA A 112 -29.15 19.92 -3.23
N LYS A 113 -29.44 18.89 -4.04
CA LYS A 113 -30.78 18.67 -4.63
C LYS A 113 -31.83 18.41 -3.56
N GLN A 114 -31.54 17.61 -2.54
CA GLN A 114 -32.45 17.37 -1.42
C GLN A 114 -32.71 18.64 -0.61
N ASN A 115 -31.68 19.43 -0.36
CA ASN A 115 -31.82 20.72 0.33
C ASN A 115 -32.64 21.71 -0.49
N LEU A 116 -32.44 21.75 -1.81
CA LEU A 116 -33.26 22.54 -2.72
C LEU A 116 -34.73 22.09 -2.67
N ALA A 117 -34.99 20.78 -2.67
CA ALA A 117 -36.35 20.24 -2.55
C ALA A 117 -37.01 20.65 -1.22
N LYS A 118 -36.27 20.63 -0.10
CA LYS A 118 -36.75 21.13 1.20
C LYS A 118 -37.08 22.63 1.14
N VAL A 119 -36.23 23.44 0.52
CA VAL A 119 -36.47 24.88 0.35
C VAL A 119 -37.67 25.14 -0.55
N ILE A 120 -37.84 24.39 -1.64
CA ILE A 120 -39.03 24.47 -2.51
C ILE A 120 -40.28 24.10 -1.73
N TYR A 121 -40.24 23.03 -0.92
CA TYR A 121 -41.36 22.63 -0.07
C TYR A 121 -41.72 23.71 0.96
N ILE A 122 -40.73 24.31 1.63
CA ILE A 122 -40.93 25.43 2.55
C ILE A 122 -41.50 26.66 1.81
N LYS A 123 -41.00 26.96 0.61
CA LYS A 123 -41.48 28.07 -0.22
C LYS A 123 -42.91 27.84 -0.72
N MET A 124 -43.27 26.60 -1.04
CA MET A 124 -44.62 26.18 -1.43
C MET A 124 -45.58 26.25 -0.24
N PHE A 125 -45.13 25.88 0.96
CA PHE A 125 -45.86 26.03 2.21
C PHE A 125 -46.06 27.51 2.60
N LEU A 126 -45.04 28.36 2.38
CA LEU A 126 -45.12 29.81 2.60
C LEU A 126 -46.07 30.51 1.61
N HIS A 127 -46.25 29.96 0.40
CA HIS A 127 -47.16 30.52 -0.61
C HIS A 127 -48.65 30.33 -0.26
N LEU A 128 -48.97 29.54 0.77
CA LEU A 128 -50.34 29.24 1.21
C LEU A 128 -50.92 30.27 2.22
N PHE A 129 -50.12 31.25 2.68
CA PHE A 129 -50.58 32.34 3.56
C PHE A 129 -50.76 33.65 2.76
N PRO A 130 -51.97 34.26 2.69
CA PRO A 130 -52.26 35.27 1.68
C PRO A 130 -52.00 36.72 2.14
N LYS A 131 -51.64 37.52 1.12
CA LYS A 131 -51.72 38.99 0.89
C LYS A 131 -50.57 39.89 1.37
N TYR A 132 -49.86 40.49 0.40
CA TYR A 132 -50.03 41.92 0.06
C TYR A 132 -49.50 42.20 -1.36
N GLN A 133 -50.43 42.51 -2.27
CA GLN A 133 -50.17 42.99 -3.64
C GLN A 133 -49.69 44.44 -3.60
N GLN A 134 -48.50 44.74 -4.15
CA GLN A 134 -48.24 45.82 -5.13
C GLN A 134 -46.74 45.89 -5.53
N SER A 135 -46.19 44.82 -6.12
CA SER A 135 -44.86 44.89 -6.79
C SER A 135 -44.60 43.77 -7.82
N ARG A 136 -45.64 42.98 -8.15
CA ARG A 136 -45.50 41.64 -8.74
C ARG A 136 -45.16 41.63 -10.24
N MET A 137 -45.61 42.62 -11.01
CA MET A 137 -45.50 42.58 -12.47
C MET A 137 -44.09 42.90 -13.03
N THR A 138 -43.25 43.65 -12.31
CA THR A 138 -41.89 44.01 -12.78
C THR A 138 -40.82 43.00 -12.38
N LYS A 139 -40.99 42.32 -11.23
CA LYS A 139 -40.08 41.27 -10.77
C LYS A 139 -40.31 39.92 -11.45
N GLU A 140 -41.56 39.57 -11.78
CA GLU A 140 -41.84 38.32 -12.51
C GLU A 140 -41.24 38.34 -13.92
N HIS A 141 -41.31 39.48 -14.65
CA HIS A 141 -40.66 39.60 -15.97
C HIS A 141 -39.12 39.50 -15.90
N GLN A 142 -38.46 40.13 -14.91
CA GLN A 142 -37.01 39.96 -14.71
C GLN A 142 -36.63 38.54 -14.30
N ASN A 143 -37.49 37.86 -13.52
CA ASN A 143 -37.26 36.47 -13.15
C ASN A 143 -37.43 35.52 -14.35
N PHE A 144 -38.42 35.74 -15.21
CA PHE A 144 -38.58 34.96 -16.44
C PHE A 144 -37.43 35.16 -17.43
N ILE A 145 -36.87 36.37 -17.55
CA ILE A 145 -35.68 36.62 -18.38
C ILE A 145 -34.46 35.86 -17.82
N LYS A 146 -34.24 35.91 -16.50
CA LYS A 146 -33.15 35.18 -15.85
C LYS A 146 -33.33 33.66 -15.92
N GLU A 147 -34.56 33.15 -15.78
CA GLU A 147 -34.85 31.73 -15.93
C GLU A 147 -34.65 31.25 -17.37
N LYS A 148 -35.01 32.07 -18.37
CA LYS A 148 -34.74 31.79 -19.78
C LYS A 148 -33.24 31.79 -20.08
N GLU A 149 -32.48 32.76 -19.58
CA GLU A 149 -31.01 32.80 -19.71
C GLU A 149 -30.34 31.59 -19.03
N VAL A 150 -30.81 31.16 -17.87
CA VAL A 150 -30.30 29.96 -17.19
C VAL A 150 -30.62 28.69 -17.99
N SER A 151 -31.82 28.60 -18.58
CA SER A 151 -32.22 27.47 -19.42
C SER A 151 -31.41 27.40 -20.73
N GLU A 152 -31.18 28.54 -21.40
CA GLU A 152 -30.35 28.61 -22.61
C GLU A 152 -28.87 28.28 -22.31
N ASN A 153 -28.36 28.72 -21.15
CA ASN A 153 -27.02 28.34 -20.68
C ASN A 153 -26.90 26.84 -20.34
N LEU A 154 -27.97 26.21 -19.84
CA LEU A 154 -28.01 24.77 -19.61
C LEU A 154 -28.07 23.99 -20.93
N GLN A 155 -28.85 24.45 -21.91
CA GLN A 155 -28.92 23.83 -23.24
C GLN A 155 -27.60 23.95 -24.00
N THR A 156 -26.94 25.11 -23.98
CA THR A 156 -25.63 25.30 -24.62
C THR A 156 -24.54 24.44 -23.97
N LYS A 157 -24.54 24.31 -22.64
CA LYS A 157 -23.63 23.39 -21.92
C LYS A 157 -23.92 21.92 -22.24
N ALA A 158 -25.20 21.54 -22.36
CA ALA A 158 -25.58 20.18 -22.76
C ALA A 158 -25.14 19.88 -24.21
N LEU A 159 -25.31 20.85 -25.12
CA LEU A 159 -24.86 20.74 -26.51
C LEU A 159 -23.33 20.61 -26.60
N GLN A 160 -22.58 21.42 -25.85
CA GLN A 160 -21.12 21.30 -25.77
C GLN A 160 -20.69 19.92 -25.29
N LYS A 161 -21.30 19.41 -24.22
CA LYS A 161 -21.01 18.05 -23.72
C LYS A 161 -21.35 16.97 -24.75
N HIS A 162 -22.47 17.11 -25.45
CA HIS A 162 -22.85 16.18 -26.52
C HIS A 162 -21.81 16.18 -27.65
N THR A 163 -21.36 17.36 -28.10
CA THR A 163 -20.34 17.45 -29.17
C THR A 163 -19.00 16.85 -28.75
N VAL A 164 -18.60 17.02 -27.48
CA VAL A 164 -17.37 16.40 -26.95
C VAL A 164 -17.49 14.88 -26.94
N LEU A 165 -18.62 14.34 -26.45
CA LEU A 165 -18.87 12.90 -26.44
C LEU A 165 -18.91 12.30 -27.85
N GLU A 166 -19.43 13.04 -28.83
CA GLU A 166 -19.48 12.60 -30.23
C GLU A 166 -18.09 12.57 -30.87
N LEU A 167 -17.21 13.52 -30.54
CA LEU A 167 -15.80 13.49 -30.94
C LEU A 167 -15.05 12.34 -30.29
N ASP A 168 -15.24 12.12 -28.98
CA ASP A 168 -14.62 11.01 -28.25
C ASP A 168 -15.05 9.65 -28.82
N LEU A 169 -16.32 9.50 -29.20
CA LEU A 169 -16.81 8.27 -29.86
C LEU A 169 -16.14 8.04 -31.22
N LYS A 170 -15.94 9.10 -32.01
CA LYS A 170 -15.22 9.00 -33.30
C LYS A 170 -13.75 8.63 -33.09
N ASP A 171 -13.09 9.23 -32.10
CA ASP A 171 -11.70 8.92 -31.76
C ASP A 171 -11.56 7.48 -31.26
N LEU A 172 -12.49 7.01 -30.44
CA LEU A 172 -12.53 5.62 -29.98
C LEU A 172 -12.79 4.65 -31.13
N GLN A 173 -13.69 4.98 -32.06
CA GLN A 173 -13.90 4.18 -33.27
C GLN A 173 -12.63 4.11 -34.13
N ALA A 174 -11.96 5.23 -34.37
CA ALA A 174 -10.71 5.28 -35.14
C ALA A 174 -9.59 4.46 -34.48
N LYS A 175 -9.45 4.56 -33.15
CA LYS A 175 -8.51 3.75 -32.36
C LYS A 175 -8.86 2.26 -32.43
N THR A 176 -10.15 1.93 -32.37
CA THR A 176 -10.60 0.53 -32.46
C THR A 176 -10.28 -0.04 -33.85
N SER A 177 -10.57 0.69 -34.93
CA SER A 177 -10.21 0.25 -36.29
C SER A 177 -8.69 0.16 -36.52
N GLY A 178 -7.89 1.04 -35.89
CA GLY A 178 -6.44 0.96 -35.93
C GLY A 178 -5.92 -0.28 -35.19
N ASN A 179 -6.46 -0.56 -34.01
CA ASN A 179 -6.11 -1.75 -33.24
C ASN A 179 -6.55 -3.06 -33.92
N THR A 180 -7.68 -3.10 -34.63
CA THR A 180 -8.07 -4.29 -35.38
C THR A 180 -7.11 -4.57 -36.53
N HIS A 181 -6.68 -3.54 -37.27
CA HIS A 181 -5.68 -3.69 -38.34
C HIS A 181 -4.32 -4.15 -37.77
N ALA A 182 -3.86 -3.52 -36.69
CA ALA A 182 -2.61 -3.93 -36.03
C ALA A 182 -2.67 -5.37 -35.51
N LYS A 183 -3.83 -5.81 -34.99
CA LYS A 183 -4.06 -7.19 -34.57
C LYS A 183 -4.04 -8.17 -35.74
N GLU A 184 -4.69 -7.83 -36.86
CA GLU A 184 -4.69 -8.66 -38.07
C GLU A 184 -3.28 -8.80 -38.66
N ASP A 185 -2.51 -7.73 -38.71
CA ASP A 185 -1.12 -7.76 -39.18
C ASP A 185 -0.24 -8.59 -38.23
N ALA A 186 -0.40 -8.42 -36.92
CA ALA A 186 0.30 -9.22 -35.92
C ALA A 186 -0.06 -10.72 -35.97
N THR A 187 -1.27 -11.09 -36.42
CA THR A 187 -1.64 -12.49 -36.63
C THR A 187 -1.08 -13.09 -37.92
N LYS A 188 -0.87 -12.28 -38.96
CA LYS A 188 -0.32 -12.76 -40.25
C LYS A 188 1.18 -13.02 -40.20
N GLN A 189 1.95 -12.24 -39.43
CA GLN A 189 3.40 -12.41 -39.32
C GLN A 189 3.85 -13.80 -38.82
N PRO A 190 3.27 -14.37 -37.75
CA PRO A 190 3.64 -15.72 -37.31
C PRO A 190 3.25 -16.80 -38.33
N GLU A 191 2.12 -16.67 -39.04
CA GLU A 191 1.76 -17.61 -40.12
C GLU A 191 2.77 -17.57 -41.28
N MET A 192 3.28 -16.39 -41.64
CA MET A 192 4.31 -16.26 -42.68
C MET A 192 5.64 -16.88 -42.22
N LEU A 193 6.04 -16.63 -40.98
CA LEU A 193 7.27 -17.21 -40.39
C LEU A 193 7.18 -18.73 -40.26
N GLU A 194 6.03 -19.27 -39.84
CA GLU A 194 5.81 -20.72 -39.79
C GLU A 194 5.92 -21.37 -41.17
N ASN A 195 5.43 -20.70 -42.21
CA ASN A 195 5.57 -21.17 -43.59
C ASN A 195 7.03 -21.11 -44.06
N GLU A 196 7.79 -20.05 -43.75
CA GLU A 196 9.23 -19.96 -44.07
C GLU A 196 10.06 -21.03 -43.34
N ILE A 197 9.77 -21.28 -42.07
CA ILE A 197 10.41 -22.35 -41.28
C ILE A 197 10.11 -23.70 -41.92
N LYS A 198 8.86 -23.96 -42.32
CA LYS A 198 8.48 -25.19 -43.04
C LYS A 198 9.25 -25.39 -44.33
N VAL A 199 9.33 -24.35 -45.16
CA VAL A 199 10.08 -24.41 -46.43
C VAL A 199 11.56 -24.69 -46.17
N SER A 200 12.15 -24.03 -45.17
CA SER A 200 13.55 -24.22 -44.79
C SER A 200 13.82 -25.63 -44.22
N MET A 201 12.88 -26.19 -43.45
CA MET A 201 12.96 -27.57 -42.95
C MET A 201 12.86 -28.60 -44.09
N ASP A 202 11.94 -28.41 -45.03
CA ASP A 202 11.79 -29.26 -46.22
C ASP A 202 13.03 -29.22 -47.13
N GLU A 203 13.71 -28.07 -47.19
CA GLU A 203 15.00 -27.95 -47.88
C GLU A 203 16.12 -28.69 -47.15
N LEU A 204 16.16 -28.59 -45.81
CA LEU A 204 17.13 -29.33 -44.99
C LEU A 204 16.97 -30.84 -45.13
N ASP A 205 15.73 -31.32 -45.10
CA ASP A 205 15.39 -32.75 -45.21
C ASP A 205 15.78 -33.33 -46.58
N LYS A 206 15.90 -32.50 -47.62
CA LYS A 206 16.43 -32.91 -48.93
C LYS A 206 17.96 -32.98 -48.95
N ILE A 207 18.65 -32.14 -48.18
CA ILE A 207 20.12 -32.04 -48.17
C ILE A 207 20.75 -33.09 -47.26
N ILE A 208 20.14 -33.40 -46.11
CA ILE A 208 20.68 -34.35 -45.12
C ILE A 208 20.98 -35.73 -45.74
N PRO A 209 20.08 -36.36 -46.53
CA PRO A 209 20.35 -37.67 -47.12
C PRO A 209 21.49 -37.64 -48.16
N LEU A 210 21.62 -36.53 -48.89
CA LEU A 210 22.69 -36.35 -49.87
C LEU A 210 24.05 -36.20 -49.17
N TYR A 211 24.09 -35.45 -48.07
CA TYR A 211 25.29 -35.30 -47.24
C TYR A 211 25.69 -36.63 -46.59
N ASP A 212 24.75 -37.34 -45.96
CA ASP A 212 25.02 -38.64 -45.34
C ASP A 212 25.49 -39.68 -46.37
N GLY A 213 24.93 -39.63 -47.59
CA GLY A 213 25.39 -40.44 -48.72
C GLY A 213 26.85 -40.16 -49.07
N GLN A 214 27.24 -38.89 -49.22
CA GLN A 214 28.63 -38.52 -49.51
C GLN A 214 29.60 -38.89 -48.38
N VAL A 215 29.18 -38.75 -47.12
CA VAL A 215 29.99 -39.17 -45.96
C VAL A 215 30.21 -40.69 -45.95
N GLN A 216 29.22 -41.48 -46.36
CA GLN A 216 29.39 -42.93 -46.50
C GLN A 216 30.32 -43.28 -47.66
N GLU A 217 30.20 -42.60 -48.81
CA GLU A 217 31.12 -42.79 -49.93
C GLU A 217 32.56 -42.44 -49.55
N GLU A 218 32.77 -41.32 -48.83
CA GLU A 218 34.08 -40.93 -48.31
C GLU A 218 34.65 -42.02 -47.38
N LYS A 219 33.85 -42.55 -46.45
CA LYS A 219 34.26 -43.64 -45.55
C LYS A 219 34.66 -44.90 -46.31
N ASP A 220 33.93 -45.26 -47.36
CA ASP A 220 34.21 -46.46 -48.15
C ASP A 220 35.42 -46.28 -49.07
N ILE A 221 35.62 -45.09 -49.64
CA ILE A 221 36.85 -44.73 -50.36
C ILE A 221 38.04 -44.79 -49.40
N THR A 222 37.93 -44.25 -48.19
CA THR A 222 39.00 -44.28 -47.19
C THR A 222 39.35 -45.71 -46.78
N LYS A 223 38.35 -46.58 -46.56
CA LYS A 223 38.58 -48.01 -46.30
C LYS A 223 39.30 -48.68 -47.48
N ARG A 224 38.89 -48.40 -48.72
CA ARG A 224 39.54 -48.93 -49.93
C ARG A 224 40.99 -48.45 -50.07
N ILE A 225 41.28 -47.19 -49.76
CA ILE A 225 42.64 -46.65 -49.73
C ILE A 225 43.46 -47.41 -48.70
N MET A 226 42.96 -47.56 -47.47
CA MET A 226 43.65 -48.33 -46.43
C MET A 226 43.92 -49.78 -46.83
N GLU A 227 42.96 -50.45 -47.48
CA GLU A 227 43.16 -51.81 -48.00
C GLU A 227 44.20 -51.86 -49.12
N CYS A 228 44.18 -50.89 -50.03
CA CYS A 228 45.16 -50.77 -51.12
C CYS A 228 46.56 -50.49 -50.58
N GLU A 229 46.71 -49.59 -49.61
CA GLU A 229 47.98 -49.30 -48.94
C GLU A 229 48.51 -50.52 -48.18
N LYS A 230 47.63 -51.25 -47.48
CA LYS A 230 47.99 -52.50 -46.82
C LYS A 230 48.47 -53.54 -47.84
N LYS A 231 47.78 -53.70 -48.97
CA LYS A 231 48.21 -54.59 -50.06
C LYS A 231 49.54 -54.16 -50.67
N LEU A 232 49.73 -52.85 -50.90
CA LEU A 232 50.96 -52.27 -51.42
C LEU A 232 52.14 -52.51 -50.47
N SER A 233 51.95 -52.30 -49.17
CA SER A 233 52.95 -52.59 -48.14
C SER A 233 53.33 -54.08 -48.11
N ILE A 234 52.33 -54.97 -48.20
CA ILE A 234 52.58 -56.42 -48.30
C ILE A 234 53.34 -56.78 -49.59
N LEU A 235 53.02 -56.16 -50.72
CA LEU A 235 53.69 -56.40 -52.00
C LEU A 235 55.14 -55.88 -51.99
N TYR A 236 55.40 -54.69 -51.43
CA TYR A 236 56.77 -54.18 -51.25
C TYR A 236 57.58 -55.06 -50.29
N GLN A 237 56.99 -55.52 -49.18
CA GLN A 237 57.63 -56.49 -48.30
C GLN A 237 57.93 -57.81 -49.02
N LYS A 238 57.06 -58.28 -49.92
CA LYS A 238 57.29 -59.49 -50.72
C LYS A 238 58.34 -59.29 -51.80
N GLN A 239 58.38 -58.13 -52.45
CA GLN A 239 59.36 -57.76 -53.47
C GLN A 239 60.79 -57.69 -52.88
N GLY A 240 60.94 -57.19 -51.65
CA GLY A 240 62.23 -57.16 -50.95
C GLY A 240 62.69 -58.49 -50.34
N ARG A 241 61.78 -59.44 -50.09
CA ARG A 241 62.09 -60.72 -49.41
C ARG A 241 62.62 -61.82 -50.33
N ALA A 242 62.31 -61.80 -51.63
CA ALA A 242 62.75 -62.84 -52.57
C ALA A 242 64.25 -62.75 -52.92
N THR A 243 64.87 -61.58 -52.74
CA THR A 243 66.29 -61.32 -53.06
C THR A 243 67.22 -61.31 -51.84
N GLN A 244 66.68 -61.39 -50.61
CA GLN A 244 67.47 -61.25 -49.38
C GLN A 244 68.07 -62.53 -48.81
N PHE A 245 67.58 -63.73 -49.18
CA PHE A 245 68.02 -64.98 -48.55
C PHE A 245 68.37 -66.04 -49.60
N SER A 246 69.62 -66.50 -49.58
CA SER A 246 70.15 -67.51 -50.50
C SER A 246 69.82 -68.95 -50.10
N SER A 247 69.26 -69.20 -48.91
CA SER A 247 68.82 -70.53 -48.48
C SER A 247 67.65 -70.48 -47.49
N LYS A 248 66.84 -71.55 -47.46
CA LYS A 248 65.68 -71.70 -46.56
C LYS A 248 66.08 -71.60 -45.08
N ALA A 249 67.24 -72.14 -44.71
CA ALA A 249 67.74 -72.11 -43.33
C ALA A 249 68.14 -70.70 -42.87
N ALA A 250 68.71 -69.87 -43.74
CA ALA A 250 69.05 -68.47 -43.42
C ALA A 250 67.79 -67.61 -43.21
N ARG A 251 66.75 -67.87 -44.00
CA ARG A 251 65.43 -67.23 -43.84
C ARG A 251 64.78 -67.63 -42.51
N ASP A 252 64.76 -68.92 -42.19
CA ASP A 252 64.09 -69.42 -40.98
C ASP A 252 64.82 -68.95 -39.71
N LYS A 253 66.15 -68.83 -39.72
CA LYS A 253 66.93 -68.24 -38.63
C LYS A 253 66.67 -66.74 -38.44
N TRP A 254 66.48 -66.00 -39.53
CA TRP A 254 66.11 -64.58 -39.47
C TRP A 254 64.68 -64.39 -38.95
N LEU A 255 63.74 -65.21 -39.43
CA LEU A 255 62.35 -65.19 -38.94
C LEU A 255 62.26 -65.54 -37.46
N GLN A 256 63.04 -66.53 -37.00
CA GLN A 256 63.07 -66.87 -35.58
C GLN A 256 63.58 -65.72 -34.73
N LYS A 257 64.68 -65.07 -35.17
CA LYS A 257 65.21 -63.90 -34.49
C LYS A 257 64.23 -62.71 -34.47
N GLU A 258 63.49 -62.50 -35.56
CA GLU A 258 62.49 -61.43 -35.65
C GLU A 258 61.23 -61.73 -34.80
N ILE A 259 60.86 -63.02 -34.65
CA ILE A 259 59.83 -63.46 -33.70
C ILE A 259 60.33 -63.22 -32.29
N ASP A 260 61.54 -63.67 -31.95
CA ASP A 260 62.16 -63.51 -30.64
C ASP A 260 62.34 -62.02 -30.27
N ASP A 261 62.59 -61.12 -31.23
CA ASP A 261 62.71 -59.68 -31.02
C ASP A 261 61.32 -59.00 -30.83
N ARG A 262 60.25 -59.56 -31.41
CA ARG A 262 58.88 -59.01 -31.31
C ARG A 262 58.06 -59.57 -30.15
N GLU A 263 58.36 -60.78 -29.69
CA GLU A 263 57.70 -61.44 -28.56
C GLU A 263 57.80 -60.64 -27.25
N PRO A 264 58.97 -60.09 -26.84
CA PRO A 264 59.07 -59.25 -25.65
C PRO A 264 58.38 -57.89 -25.81
N VAL A 265 58.26 -57.35 -27.03
CA VAL A 265 57.50 -56.11 -27.28
C VAL A 265 56.00 -56.36 -27.11
N LEU A 266 55.51 -57.51 -27.56
CA LEU A 266 54.11 -57.92 -27.39
C LEU A 266 53.76 -58.15 -25.90
N SER A 267 54.69 -58.75 -25.14
CA SER A 267 54.49 -59.03 -23.71
C SER A 267 54.69 -57.81 -22.81
N SER A 268 55.60 -56.88 -23.16
CA SER A 268 55.93 -55.72 -22.31
C SER A 268 55.13 -54.45 -22.61
N SER A 269 54.72 -54.22 -23.86
CA SER A 269 54.35 -52.86 -24.29
C SER A 269 52.84 -52.59 -24.32
N VAL A 270 52.00 -53.59 -24.59
CA VAL A 270 50.60 -53.34 -25.01
C VAL A 270 49.55 -53.89 -24.04
N MET A 271 49.85 -54.95 -23.27
CA MET A 271 48.86 -55.59 -22.41
C MET A 271 49.09 -55.30 -20.91
N GLN A 272 50.26 -55.55 -20.33
CA GLN A 272 50.39 -55.48 -18.86
C GLN A 272 50.51 -54.07 -18.26
N ALA A 273 51.19 -53.12 -18.93
CA ALA A 273 51.41 -51.78 -18.38
C ALA A 273 50.18 -50.86 -18.57
N SER A 274 49.55 -50.92 -19.74
CA SER A 274 48.31 -50.19 -20.05
C SER A 274 47.14 -50.70 -19.21
N GLU A 275 46.99 -52.01 -19.07
CA GLU A 275 45.90 -52.63 -18.29
C GLU A 275 46.05 -52.35 -16.79
N LYS A 276 47.27 -52.38 -16.24
CA LYS A 276 47.50 -51.93 -14.85
C LYS A 276 47.16 -50.47 -14.63
N ASN A 277 47.61 -49.58 -15.51
CA ASN A 277 47.29 -48.15 -15.40
C ASN A 277 45.78 -47.92 -15.48
N LEU A 278 45.08 -48.62 -16.38
CA LEU A 278 43.63 -48.53 -16.50
C LEU A 278 42.91 -49.06 -15.25
N VAL A 279 43.37 -50.17 -14.66
CA VAL A 279 42.79 -50.71 -13.42
C VAL A 279 43.01 -49.76 -12.24
N GLU A 280 44.18 -49.15 -12.13
CA GLU A 280 44.46 -48.13 -11.11
C GLU A 280 43.61 -46.86 -11.32
N GLU A 281 43.39 -46.46 -12.57
CA GLU A 281 42.51 -45.34 -12.92
C GLU A 281 41.05 -45.65 -12.55
N ILE A 282 40.56 -46.85 -12.87
CA ILE A 282 39.22 -47.32 -12.50
C ILE A 282 39.05 -47.36 -10.97
N ALA A 283 40.06 -47.84 -10.24
CA ALA A 283 40.04 -47.86 -8.78
C ALA A 283 39.99 -46.44 -8.19
N ARG A 284 40.75 -45.50 -8.76
CA ARG A 284 40.69 -44.07 -8.38
C ARG A 284 39.32 -43.47 -8.64
N LEU A 285 38.77 -43.67 -9.84
CA LEU A 285 37.45 -43.17 -10.21
C LEU A 285 36.34 -43.73 -9.32
N ASN A 286 36.39 -45.01 -8.96
CA ASN A 286 35.42 -45.63 -8.06
C ASN A 286 35.50 -45.04 -6.63
N ASN A 287 36.70 -44.77 -6.12
CA ASN A 287 36.87 -44.10 -4.84
C ASN A 287 36.32 -42.66 -4.86
N GLU A 288 36.52 -41.94 -5.97
CA GLU A 288 35.91 -40.61 -6.11
C GLU A 288 34.38 -40.66 -6.19
N ILE A 289 33.82 -41.62 -6.92
CA ILE A 289 32.37 -41.82 -7.00
C ILE A 289 31.82 -42.11 -5.60
N HIS A 290 32.46 -42.98 -4.84
CA HIS A 290 32.03 -43.30 -3.48
C HIS A 290 32.09 -42.07 -2.55
N GLY A 291 33.17 -41.28 -2.63
CA GLY A 291 33.27 -40.02 -1.90
C GLY A 291 32.21 -38.99 -2.29
N ARG A 292 31.83 -38.94 -3.58
CA ARG A 292 30.72 -38.10 -4.05
C ARG A 292 29.37 -38.60 -3.53
N ASP A 293 29.14 -39.91 -3.49
CA ASP A 293 27.90 -40.51 -2.97
C ASP A 293 27.70 -40.24 -1.48
N GLU A 294 28.74 -40.36 -0.66
CA GLU A 294 28.67 -40.02 0.77
C GLU A 294 28.40 -38.53 0.98
N ASN A 295 29.00 -37.66 0.15
CA ASN A 295 28.68 -36.22 0.14
C ASN A 295 27.23 -35.93 -0.30
N ILE A 296 26.69 -36.69 -1.25
CA ILE A 296 25.29 -36.56 -1.68
C ILE A 296 24.36 -36.99 -0.54
N LYS A 297 24.66 -38.09 0.18
CA LYS A 297 23.87 -38.54 1.33
C LYS A 297 23.85 -37.50 2.44
N SER A 298 25.01 -36.95 2.83
CA SER A 298 25.08 -35.92 3.89
C SER A 298 24.36 -34.62 3.48
N ARG A 299 24.43 -34.22 2.21
CA ARG A 299 23.65 -33.09 1.69
C ARG A 299 22.15 -33.36 1.69
N ARG A 300 21.71 -34.59 1.35
CA ARG A 300 20.29 -34.98 1.43
C ARG A 300 19.78 -34.93 2.86
N THR A 301 20.54 -35.42 3.85
CA THR A 301 20.12 -35.32 5.27
C THR A 301 20.01 -33.86 5.70
N ASN A 302 20.97 -33.01 5.31
CA ASN A 302 20.91 -31.58 5.61
C ASN A 302 19.73 -30.87 4.93
N LEU A 303 19.38 -31.28 3.71
CA LEU A 303 18.20 -30.75 3.02
C LEU A 303 16.92 -31.13 3.77
N THR A 304 16.77 -32.39 4.19
CA THR A 304 15.59 -32.83 4.95
C THR A 304 15.44 -32.12 6.30
N THR A 305 16.56 -31.85 7.01
CA THR A 305 16.51 -31.10 8.27
C THR A 305 16.13 -29.64 8.02
N LEU A 306 16.68 -28.99 6.98
CA LEU A 306 16.30 -27.64 6.59
C LEU A 306 14.82 -27.54 6.17
N GLU A 307 14.31 -28.52 5.43
CA GLU A 307 12.91 -28.59 5.04
C GLU A 307 11.99 -28.70 6.26
N SER A 308 12.35 -29.55 7.25
CA SER A 308 11.60 -29.67 8.50
C SER A 308 11.59 -28.37 9.31
N HIS A 309 12.72 -27.67 9.39
CA HIS A 309 12.82 -26.38 10.08
C HIS A 309 12.03 -25.29 9.35
N THR A 310 12.06 -25.28 8.01
CA THR A 310 11.27 -24.37 7.18
C THR A 310 9.77 -24.61 7.37
N ALA A 311 9.35 -25.88 7.45
CA ALA A 311 7.96 -26.23 7.74
C ALA A 311 7.51 -25.76 9.13
N MET A 312 8.35 -25.91 10.15
CA MET A 312 8.07 -25.39 11.49
C MET A 312 7.96 -23.87 11.52
N LEU A 313 8.91 -23.15 10.91
CA LEU A 313 8.87 -21.69 10.84
C LEU A 313 7.61 -21.19 10.10
N ARG A 314 7.21 -21.87 9.02
CA ARG A 314 5.95 -21.57 8.32
C ARG A 314 4.73 -21.76 9.23
N LYS A 315 4.69 -22.85 10.01
CA LYS A 315 3.61 -23.10 10.97
C LYS A 315 3.54 -22.00 12.03
N CYS A 316 4.65 -21.69 12.70
CA CYS A 316 4.70 -20.62 13.69
C CYS A 316 4.30 -19.26 13.09
N SER A 317 4.78 -18.95 11.88
CA SER A 317 4.39 -17.71 11.18
C SER A 317 2.89 -17.66 10.90
N ASN A 318 2.27 -18.79 10.54
CA ASN A 318 0.84 -18.87 10.33
C ASN A 318 0.06 -18.69 11.65
N ASP A 319 0.52 -19.31 12.73
CA ASP A 319 -0.10 -19.16 14.06
C ASP A 319 -0.05 -17.69 14.55
N TYR A 320 1.10 -17.01 14.36
CA TYR A 320 1.22 -15.58 14.66
C TYR A 320 0.34 -14.70 13.76
N LYS A 321 0.17 -15.05 12.47
CA LYS A 321 -0.75 -14.34 11.57
C LYS A 321 -2.19 -14.46 12.04
N VAL A 322 -2.63 -15.67 12.39
CA VAL A 322 -3.99 -15.90 12.92
C VAL A 322 -4.20 -15.10 14.21
N LYS A 323 -3.25 -15.15 15.16
CA LYS A 323 -3.35 -14.39 16.42
C LYS A 323 -3.41 -12.87 16.19
N ARG A 324 -2.62 -12.36 15.24
CA ARG A 324 -2.65 -10.96 14.83
C ARG A 324 -4.01 -10.59 14.25
N ASP A 325 -4.55 -11.42 13.36
CA ASP A 325 -5.83 -11.14 12.68
C ASP A 325 -7.00 -11.17 13.69
N GLU A 326 -6.97 -12.08 14.67
CA GLU A 326 -7.92 -12.10 15.79
C GLU A 326 -7.88 -10.79 16.61
N LEU A 327 -6.68 -10.38 17.06
CA LEU A 327 -6.51 -9.14 17.83
C LEU A 327 -6.90 -7.91 17.02
N HIS A 328 -6.66 -7.93 15.71
CA HIS A 328 -7.06 -6.84 14.81
C HIS A 328 -8.58 -6.75 14.68
N GLU A 329 -9.30 -7.87 14.58
CA GLU A 329 -10.76 -7.86 14.52
C GLU A 329 -11.38 -7.45 15.87
N GLU A 330 -10.81 -7.90 16.99
CA GLU A 330 -11.21 -7.45 18.33
C GLU A 330 -11.02 -5.94 18.48
N ARG A 331 -9.85 -5.41 18.10
CA ARG A 331 -9.57 -3.97 18.09
C ARG A 331 -10.57 -3.20 17.23
N LYS A 332 -10.89 -3.71 16.04
CA LYS A 332 -11.87 -3.08 15.15
C LYS A 332 -13.25 -3.01 15.79
N SER A 333 -13.68 -4.08 16.46
CA SER A 333 -14.95 -4.11 17.18
C SER A 333 -14.98 -3.09 18.33
N LEU A 334 -13.91 -3.00 19.13
CA LEU A 334 -13.79 -2.02 20.21
C LEU A 334 -13.77 -0.60 19.68
N TRP A 335 -13.10 -0.34 18.55
CA TRP A 335 -13.07 0.98 17.94
C TRP A 335 -14.45 1.40 17.41
N THR A 336 -15.25 0.46 16.88
CA THR A 336 -16.64 0.77 16.53
C THR A 336 -17.49 1.11 17.75
N GLN A 337 -17.30 0.40 18.87
CA GLN A 337 -17.98 0.70 20.14
C GLN A 337 -17.55 2.04 20.73
N GLU A 338 -16.26 2.37 20.68
CA GLU A 338 -15.73 3.67 21.11
C GLU A 338 -16.36 4.81 20.32
N ASN A 339 -16.42 4.68 18.99
CA ASN A 339 -17.02 5.68 18.13
C ASN A 339 -18.52 5.87 18.41
N GLU A 340 -19.25 4.78 18.66
CA GLU A 340 -20.67 4.84 19.03
C GLU A 340 -20.88 5.53 20.38
N LEU A 341 -20.13 5.14 21.41
CA LEU A 341 -20.19 5.74 22.74
C LEU A 341 -19.78 7.22 22.71
N THR A 342 -18.77 7.58 21.91
CA THR A 342 -18.35 8.97 21.70
C THR A 342 -19.47 9.78 21.06
N ALA A 343 -20.10 9.25 19.99
CA ALA A 343 -21.22 9.92 19.34
C ALA A 343 -22.44 10.11 20.26
N ILE A 344 -22.73 9.13 21.13
CA ILE A 344 -23.78 9.25 22.16
C ILE A 344 -23.40 10.32 23.19
N THR A 345 -22.16 10.33 23.64
CA THR A 345 -21.64 11.31 24.61
C THR A 345 -21.71 12.73 24.06
N ASP A 346 -21.31 12.93 22.80
CA ASP A 346 -21.36 14.22 22.13
C ASP A 346 -22.80 14.71 21.93
N LYS A 347 -23.71 13.83 21.52
CA LYS A 347 -25.15 14.15 21.45
C LYS A 347 -25.70 14.54 22.82
N GLY A 348 -25.36 13.78 23.86
CA GLY A 348 -25.74 14.09 25.24
C GLY A 348 -25.20 15.46 25.70
N LYS A 349 -23.93 15.77 25.40
CA LYS A 349 -23.31 17.07 25.73
C LYS A 349 -24.03 18.23 25.04
N VAL A 350 -24.42 18.07 23.77
CA VAL A 350 -25.19 19.09 23.03
C VAL A 350 -26.60 19.28 23.64
N GLU A 351 -27.26 18.20 24.04
CA GLU A 351 -28.57 18.28 24.71
C GLU A 351 -28.48 18.95 26.09
N LEU A 352 -27.44 18.62 26.85
CA LEU A 352 -27.13 19.25 28.13
C LEU A 352 -26.90 20.76 27.96
N GLU A 353 -26.07 21.17 26.99
CA GLU A 353 -25.79 22.59 26.73
C GLU A 353 -27.07 23.34 26.32
N LYS A 354 -27.96 22.71 25.55
CA LYS A 354 -29.28 23.29 25.21
C LYS A 354 -30.16 23.45 26.45
N ALA A 355 -30.22 22.43 27.31
CA ALA A 355 -31.00 22.47 28.55
C ALA A 355 -30.47 23.55 29.52
N GLU A 356 -29.15 23.67 29.67
CA GLU A 356 -28.50 24.71 30.46
C GLU A 356 -28.77 26.11 29.90
N LYS A 357 -28.71 26.31 28.58
CA LYS A 357 -29.05 27.58 27.93
C LYS A 357 -30.52 27.95 28.16
N ASN A 358 -31.43 26.98 28.10
CA ASN A 358 -32.85 27.21 28.40
C ASN A 358 -33.06 27.57 29.88
N LEU A 359 -32.40 26.88 30.80
CA LEU A 359 -32.39 27.21 32.23
C LEU A 359 -31.89 28.65 32.47
N GLN A 360 -30.77 29.02 31.84
CA GLN A 360 -30.22 30.37 31.93
C GLN A 360 -31.14 31.45 31.35
N ARG A 361 -31.97 31.12 30.35
CA ARG A 361 -32.98 32.05 29.79
C ARG A 361 -34.16 32.22 30.73
N ALA A 362 -34.59 31.16 31.42
CA ALA A 362 -35.67 31.20 32.40
C ALA A 362 -35.28 31.97 33.68
N ILE A 363 -34.00 31.94 34.07
CA ILE A 363 -33.53 32.68 35.26
C ILE A 363 -33.39 34.19 34.96
N PRO A 364 -33.94 35.07 35.81
CA PRO A 364 -33.77 36.51 35.68
C PRO A 364 -32.29 36.94 35.61
N GLY A 365 -31.97 37.88 34.71
CA GLY A 365 -30.58 38.25 34.39
C GLY A 365 -29.74 38.74 35.58
N GLY A 366 -30.37 39.35 36.59
CA GLY A 366 -29.69 39.74 37.84
C GLY A 366 -29.22 38.54 38.65
N ILE A 367 -30.10 37.56 38.88
CA ILE A 367 -29.80 36.32 39.61
C ILE A 367 -28.76 35.51 38.83
N ARG A 368 -28.92 35.38 37.51
CA ARG A 368 -27.97 34.68 36.64
C ARG A 368 -26.54 35.23 36.75
N ARG A 369 -26.37 36.56 36.69
CA ARG A 369 -25.04 37.18 36.86
C ARG A 369 -24.46 36.91 38.23
N GLY A 370 -25.28 36.99 39.29
CA GLY A 370 -24.86 36.67 40.65
C GLY A 370 -24.38 35.22 40.80
N LEU A 371 -25.17 34.25 40.34
CA LEU A 371 -24.81 32.82 40.38
C LEU A 371 -23.53 32.53 39.59
N ASN A 372 -23.37 33.13 38.41
CA ASN A 372 -22.14 32.97 37.62
C ASN A 372 -20.91 33.56 38.33
N SER A 373 -21.05 34.71 38.98
CA SER A 373 -19.97 35.31 39.78
C SER A 373 -19.59 34.42 40.97
N VAL A 374 -20.58 33.89 41.71
CA VAL A 374 -20.32 32.96 42.83
C VAL A 374 -19.60 31.72 42.33
N ARG A 375 -20.10 31.06 41.27
CA ARG A 375 -19.43 29.89 40.67
C ARG A 375 -18.01 30.22 40.21
N LYS A 376 -17.78 31.40 39.62
CA LYS A 376 -16.44 31.84 39.18
C LYS A 376 -15.49 32.05 40.36
N ILE A 377 -15.95 32.71 41.43
CA ILE A 377 -15.16 32.97 42.65
C ILE A 377 -14.81 31.66 43.35
N CYS A 378 -15.78 30.74 43.50
CA CYS A 378 -15.53 29.42 44.09
C CYS A 378 -14.47 28.65 43.30
N LYS A 379 -14.52 28.69 41.96
CA LYS A 379 -13.50 28.07 41.11
C LYS A 379 -12.13 28.76 41.21
N SER A 380 -12.07 30.10 41.19
CA SER A 380 -10.79 30.82 41.20
C SER A 380 -10.06 30.75 42.53
N HIS A 381 -10.80 30.70 43.64
CA HIS A 381 -10.24 30.62 44.99
C HIS A 381 -10.30 29.21 45.59
N ASN A 382 -10.69 28.20 44.81
CA ASN A 382 -10.84 26.80 45.22
C ASN A 382 -11.60 26.63 46.56
N ILE A 383 -12.70 27.37 46.72
CA ILE A 383 -13.50 27.37 47.94
C ILE A 383 -14.36 26.09 47.94
N SER A 384 -14.09 25.20 48.90
CA SER A 384 -14.89 24.00 49.14
C SER A 384 -16.09 24.28 50.06
N GLY A 385 -17.13 23.44 49.98
CA GLY A 385 -18.34 23.57 50.82
C GLY A 385 -19.47 24.43 50.26
N VAL A 386 -19.37 24.90 49.00
CA VAL A 386 -20.47 25.58 48.31
C VAL A 386 -21.25 24.57 47.47
N HIS A 387 -22.47 24.24 47.91
CA HIS A 387 -23.32 23.20 47.30
C HIS A 387 -24.24 23.70 46.18
N GLY A 388 -24.19 25.00 45.85
CA GLY A 388 -25.06 25.62 44.86
C GLY A 388 -26.40 26.12 45.44
N PRO A 389 -27.28 26.69 44.59
CA PRO A 389 -28.60 27.14 44.99
C PRO A 389 -29.51 25.95 45.33
N ILE A 390 -30.48 26.20 46.22
CA ILE A 390 -31.43 25.19 46.73
C ILE A 390 -32.17 24.45 45.59
N ILE A 391 -32.41 25.14 44.47
CA ILE A 391 -33.08 24.57 43.30
C ILE A 391 -32.32 23.42 42.64
N GLU A 392 -30.99 23.36 42.81
CA GLU A 392 -30.15 22.26 42.30
C GLU A 392 -30.15 21.05 43.25
N LEU A 393 -30.51 21.26 44.52
CA LEU A 393 -30.42 20.29 45.60
C LEU A 393 -31.74 19.57 45.89
N LEU A 394 -32.77 19.81 45.08
CA LEU A 394 -34.11 19.27 45.25
C LEU A 394 -34.60 18.61 43.97
N ASN A 395 -35.46 17.61 44.13
CA ASN A 395 -36.23 17.00 43.05
C ASN A 395 -37.69 16.89 43.49
N CYS A 396 -38.63 17.08 42.56
CA CYS A 396 -40.06 17.00 42.82
C CYS A 396 -40.83 16.61 41.54
N ASP A 397 -42.07 16.17 41.70
CA ASP A 397 -42.94 15.85 40.57
C ASP A 397 -43.39 17.12 39.84
N GLU A 398 -43.63 17.00 38.52
CA GLU A 398 -44.01 18.14 37.66
C GLU A 398 -45.27 18.88 38.14
N LYS A 399 -46.18 18.16 38.81
CA LYS A 399 -47.42 18.70 39.39
C LYS A 399 -47.17 19.77 40.45
N PHE A 400 -46.00 19.76 41.08
CA PHE A 400 -45.65 20.69 42.16
C PHE A 400 -44.68 21.79 41.72
N PHE A 401 -44.29 21.87 40.44
CA PHE A 401 -43.32 22.86 39.97
C PHE A 401 -43.76 24.30 40.24
N ALA A 402 -45.02 24.63 39.91
CA ALA A 402 -45.59 25.95 40.17
C ALA A 402 -45.56 26.28 41.67
N ALA A 403 -45.96 25.31 42.50
CA ALA A 403 -45.99 25.47 43.94
C ALA A 403 -44.59 25.72 44.54
N VAL A 404 -43.58 25.01 44.06
CA VAL A 404 -42.20 25.10 44.57
C VAL A 404 -41.52 26.39 44.09
N GLU A 405 -41.64 26.74 42.81
CA GLU A 405 -41.01 27.95 42.24
C GLU A 405 -41.55 29.23 42.87
N MET A 406 -42.87 29.30 43.06
CA MET A 406 -43.52 30.47 43.62
C MET A 406 -43.28 30.60 45.14
N THR A 407 -43.02 29.49 45.84
CA THR A 407 -42.73 29.50 47.29
C THR A 407 -41.29 29.94 47.60
N ALA A 408 -40.37 29.82 46.65
CA ALA A 408 -38.94 30.03 46.84
C ALA A 408 -38.55 31.52 46.99
N GLY A 409 -38.91 32.11 48.12
CA GLY A 409 -38.47 33.45 48.56
C GLY A 409 -37.41 33.41 49.67
N ILE A 410 -36.80 34.55 49.98
CA ILE A 410 -35.81 34.69 51.05
C ILE A 410 -36.53 34.74 52.41
N ARG A 411 -36.37 33.71 53.26
CA ARG A 411 -36.90 33.67 54.64
C ARG A 411 -35.78 33.78 55.67
N VAL A 412 -35.92 34.73 56.61
CA VAL A 412 -34.90 35.03 57.65
C VAL A 412 -35.02 34.14 58.89
N ARG A 413 -36.21 33.63 59.27
CA ARG A 413 -36.42 32.69 60.41
C ARG A 413 -37.19 31.42 60.02
N ALA A 414 -36.85 30.27 60.62
CA ALA A 414 -37.56 29.00 60.38
C ALA A 414 -38.82 29.04 61.23
N PRO A 415 -40.01 28.82 60.65
CA PRO A 415 -41.23 28.77 61.46
C PRO A 415 -41.33 27.41 62.17
N ASP A 416 -41.68 27.43 63.46
CA ASP A 416 -42.19 26.24 64.14
C ASP A 416 -43.64 26.04 63.71
N VAL A 417 -43.88 25.02 62.89
CA VAL A 417 -45.14 24.83 62.18
C VAL A 417 -45.84 23.57 62.68
N THR A 418 -47.10 23.74 63.08
CA THR A 418 -48.02 22.62 63.30
C THR A 418 -48.97 22.53 62.11
N TYR A 419 -48.94 21.42 61.39
CA TYR A 419 -49.76 21.24 60.19
C TYR A 419 -51.17 20.74 60.54
N PRO A 420 -52.23 21.24 59.87
CA PRO A 420 -53.57 20.70 60.03
C PRO A 420 -53.64 19.26 59.49
N GLN A 421 -54.21 18.34 60.26
CA GLN A 421 -54.43 16.95 59.86
C GLN A 421 -55.72 16.87 59.03
N ARG A 422 -55.66 17.29 57.76
CA ARG A 422 -56.78 17.27 56.79
C ARG A 422 -56.32 16.72 55.45
N SER A 423 -57.21 16.06 54.72
CA SER A 423 -56.96 15.55 53.36
C SER A 423 -56.68 16.67 52.36
N ASP A 424 -57.28 17.83 52.56
CA ASP A 424 -57.34 18.92 51.57
C ASP A 424 -56.14 19.87 51.69
N VAL A 425 -55.19 19.55 52.60
CA VAL A 425 -54.00 20.35 52.89
C VAL A 425 -52.79 19.44 52.98
N ILE A 426 -51.81 19.64 52.09
CA ILE A 426 -50.60 18.82 52.02
C ILE A 426 -49.38 19.69 52.31
N PRO A 427 -48.53 19.36 53.30
CA PRO A 427 -47.28 20.09 53.54
C PRO A 427 -46.36 20.00 52.32
N LEU A 428 -45.94 21.14 51.76
CA LEU A 428 -45.12 21.18 50.54
C LEU A 428 -43.79 20.44 50.72
N ILE A 429 -43.17 20.58 51.89
CA ILE A 429 -41.89 19.93 52.22
C ILE A 429 -41.94 18.40 52.16
N GLN A 430 -43.11 17.78 52.38
CA GLN A 430 -43.28 16.33 52.31
C GLN A 430 -43.31 15.80 50.87
N LYS A 431 -43.44 16.68 49.87
CA LYS A 431 -43.44 16.34 48.44
C LYS A 431 -42.12 16.68 47.74
N LEU A 432 -41.11 17.09 48.51
CA LEU A 432 -39.77 17.40 48.02
C LEU A 432 -38.80 16.26 48.37
N ASN A 433 -38.00 15.83 47.39
CA ASN A 433 -36.90 14.90 47.59
C ASN A 433 -35.59 15.68 47.66
N PHE A 434 -34.87 15.58 48.78
CA PHE A 434 -33.56 16.22 49.00
C PHE A 434 -32.73 15.39 49.99
N LYS A 435 -31.42 15.65 50.09
CA LYS A 435 -30.54 14.96 51.03
C LYS A 435 -30.79 15.39 52.48
N ASP A 436 -30.76 14.44 53.41
CA ASP A 436 -31.07 14.67 54.83
C ASP A 436 -30.21 15.76 55.49
N ASP A 437 -28.95 15.90 55.05
CA ASP A 437 -28.01 16.94 55.51
C ASP A 437 -28.56 18.36 55.34
N TYR A 438 -29.45 18.58 54.36
CA TYR A 438 -30.04 19.87 54.05
C TYR A 438 -31.40 20.12 54.72
N THR A 439 -31.90 19.17 55.51
CA THR A 439 -33.23 19.25 56.18
C THR A 439 -33.47 20.59 56.91
N PRO A 440 -32.51 21.14 57.68
CA PRO A 440 -32.72 22.43 58.35
C PRO A 440 -32.94 23.60 57.37
N ALA A 441 -32.24 23.59 56.23
CA ALA A 441 -32.36 24.62 55.19
C ALA A 441 -33.67 24.49 54.40
N PHE A 442 -34.08 23.26 54.07
CA PHE A 442 -35.37 23.02 53.41
C PHE A 442 -36.56 23.33 54.31
N ARG A 443 -36.47 22.97 55.61
CA ARG A 443 -37.49 23.34 56.61
C ARG A 443 -37.62 24.85 56.73
N LYS A 444 -36.52 25.58 56.72
CA LYS A 444 -36.50 27.05 56.74
C LYS A 444 -37.29 27.69 55.59
N VAL A 445 -37.17 27.16 54.38
CA VAL A 445 -37.77 27.75 53.17
C VAL A 445 -39.20 27.26 52.95
N PHE A 446 -39.45 25.96 53.09
CA PHE A 446 -40.68 25.30 52.64
C PHE A 446 -41.64 24.86 53.74
N ALA A 447 -41.23 24.78 55.02
CA ALA A 447 -42.12 24.28 56.08
C ALA A 447 -43.29 25.23 56.41
N GLY A 448 -43.13 26.53 56.14
CA GLY A 448 -44.18 27.53 56.35
C GLY A 448 -45.24 27.58 55.25
N THR A 449 -45.21 26.64 54.29
CA THR A 449 -46.11 26.61 53.13
C THR A 449 -46.79 25.26 52.98
N VAL A 450 -48.10 25.29 52.75
CA VAL A 450 -48.93 24.12 52.50
C VAL A 450 -49.64 24.24 51.14
N ILE A 451 -49.79 23.12 50.46
CA ILE A 451 -50.57 23.02 49.22
C ILE A 451 -52.04 22.81 49.60
N CYS A 452 -52.93 23.61 49.03
CA CYS A 452 -54.37 23.49 49.18
C CYS A 452 -55.01 23.11 47.83
N GLU A 453 -56.15 22.42 47.88
CA GLU A 453 -56.91 22.05 46.67
C GLU A 453 -57.36 23.30 45.89
N ASP A 454 -58.03 24.23 46.58
CA ASP A 454 -58.60 25.43 45.98
C ASP A 454 -58.29 26.70 46.79
N LEU A 455 -58.51 27.86 46.16
CA LEU A 455 -58.30 29.19 46.74
C LEU A 455 -59.15 29.43 48.01
N ASP A 456 -60.35 28.86 48.07
CA ASP A 456 -61.25 28.97 49.23
C ASP A 456 -60.70 28.22 50.44
N VAL A 457 -60.11 27.04 50.22
CA VAL A 457 -59.44 26.26 51.26
C VAL A 457 -58.18 27.00 51.70
N ALA A 458 -57.39 27.51 50.76
CA ALA A 458 -56.19 28.30 51.03
C ALA A 458 -56.47 29.52 51.92
N SER A 459 -57.55 30.26 51.64
CA SER A 459 -57.95 31.44 52.42
C SER A 459 -58.37 31.10 53.86
N LYS A 460 -59.10 30.00 54.05
CA LYS A 460 -59.50 29.51 55.38
C LYS A 460 -58.29 29.06 56.20
N VAL A 461 -57.40 28.29 55.60
CA VAL A 461 -56.20 27.74 56.26
C VAL A 461 -55.23 28.86 56.62
N ALA A 462 -55.02 29.83 55.72
CA ALA A 462 -54.15 30.97 55.99
C ALA A 462 -54.59 31.79 57.22
N ARG A 463 -55.90 32.03 57.37
CA ARG A 463 -56.46 32.78 58.52
C ARG A 463 -56.48 31.99 59.81
N THR A 464 -56.77 30.69 59.75
CA THR A 464 -56.99 29.86 60.94
C THR A 464 -55.68 29.32 61.52
N ASN A 465 -54.75 28.92 60.65
CA ASN A 465 -53.50 28.24 61.03
C ASN A 465 -52.27 29.13 60.88
N GLY A 466 -52.39 30.33 60.29
CA GLY A 466 -51.25 31.25 60.10
C GLY A 466 -50.19 30.73 59.13
N LEU A 467 -50.57 29.83 58.21
CA LEU A 467 -49.69 29.22 57.22
C LEU A 467 -49.81 29.90 55.85
N ASN A 468 -48.74 29.90 55.07
CA ASN A 468 -48.84 30.30 53.68
C ASN A 468 -49.46 29.15 52.89
N CYS A 469 -50.43 29.45 52.05
CA CYS A 469 -51.15 28.46 51.29
C CYS A 469 -50.91 28.69 49.79
N ILE A 470 -50.75 27.62 49.03
CA ILE A 470 -50.56 27.67 47.59
C ILE A 470 -51.44 26.62 46.91
N THR A 471 -52.07 26.96 45.79
CA THR A 471 -52.81 25.98 44.96
C THR A 471 -51.87 25.29 43.97
N LEU A 472 -52.31 24.20 43.35
CA LEU A 472 -51.52 23.53 42.29
C LEU A 472 -51.28 24.44 41.07
N GLU A 473 -52.22 25.35 40.80
CA GLU A 473 -52.15 26.34 39.72
C GLU A 473 -51.20 27.51 40.04
N GLY A 474 -50.72 27.61 41.29
CA GLY A 474 -49.73 28.62 41.71
C GLY A 474 -50.31 29.88 42.36
N ASP A 475 -51.61 29.92 42.65
CA ASP A 475 -52.21 31.02 43.41
C ASP A 475 -51.77 30.95 44.87
N GLN A 476 -51.34 32.09 45.42
CA GLN A 476 -50.81 32.20 46.77
C GLN A 476 -51.72 32.97 47.70
N VAL A 477 -51.88 32.48 48.93
CA VAL A 477 -52.48 33.21 50.05
C VAL A 477 -51.48 33.25 51.20
N SER A 478 -51.00 34.44 51.55
CA SER A 478 -50.10 34.61 52.68
C SER A 478 -50.83 34.48 54.00
N ASN A 479 -50.10 34.19 55.07
CA ASN A 479 -50.64 34.20 56.44
C ASN A 479 -51.16 35.58 56.90
N SER A 480 -50.77 36.66 56.21
CA SER A 480 -51.30 38.02 56.42
C SER A 480 -52.60 38.29 55.65
N GLY A 481 -53.11 37.31 54.90
CA GLY A 481 -54.33 37.42 54.09
C GLY A 481 -54.12 38.10 52.72
N THR A 482 -52.88 38.34 52.31
CA THR A 482 -52.57 38.86 50.97
C THR A 482 -52.71 37.74 49.96
N MET A 483 -53.46 37.99 48.88
CA MET A 483 -53.63 37.04 47.79
C MET A 483 -52.79 37.49 46.60
N THR A 484 -52.00 36.59 46.02
CA THR A 484 -51.16 36.84 44.85
C THR A 484 -51.44 35.77 43.82
N GLY A 485 -51.96 36.18 42.67
CA GLY A 485 -52.25 35.30 41.53
C GLY A 485 -51.64 35.86 40.25
N GLY A 486 -51.40 34.99 39.28
CA GLY A 486 -50.80 35.34 38.00
C GLY A 486 -50.75 34.15 37.04
N PHE A 487 -50.40 34.41 35.79
CA PHE A 487 -50.21 33.34 34.80
C PHE A 487 -48.84 32.68 34.99
N PHE A 488 -48.83 31.39 35.31
CA PHE A 488 -47.61 30.58 35.39
C PHE A 488 -47.33 29.89 34.05
N ASP A 489 -46.25 30.27 33.38
CA ASP A 489 -45.85 29.62 32.12
C ASP A 489 -45.05 28.33 32.39
N HIS A 490 -45.74 27.18 32.35
CA HIS A 490 -45.12 25.86 32.49
C HIS A 490 -44.01 25.58 31.45
N ARG A 491 -43.95 26.32 30.32
CA ARG A 491 -42.88 26.16 29.32
C ARG A 491 -41.57 26.80 29.74
N GLN A 492 -41.61 27.75 30.67
CA GLN A 492 -40.45 28.46 31.21
C GLN A 492 -40.09 28.04 32.64
N SER A 493 -40.69 26.95 33.14
CA SER A 493 -40.38 26.42 34.47
C SER A 493 -38.88 26.14 34.63
N ILE A 494 -38.29 26.75 35.65
CA ILE A 494 -36.87 26.64 35.99
C ILE A 494 -36.59 25.21 36.50
N LEU A 495 -37.49 24.65 37.32
CA LEU A 495 -37.38 23.28 37.84
C LEU A 495 -37.44 22.23 36.74
N LYS A 496 -38.28 22.45 35.72
CA LYS A 496 -38.36 21.55 34.57
C LYS A 496 -37.01 21.47 33.83
N PHE A 497 -36.40 22.61 33.52
CA PHE A 497 -35.08 22.62 32.88
C PHE A 497 -33.99 22.07 33.80
N MET A 498 -34.06 22.36 35.10
CA MET A 498 -33.12 21.84 36.09
C MET A 498 -33.17 20.32 36.20
N ASN A 499 -34.36 19.72 36.22
CA ASN A 499 -34.54 18.27 36.23
C ASN A 499 -33.99 17.61 34.97
N ILE A 500 -34.15 18.24 33.81
CA ILE A 500 -33.55 17.76 32.56
C ILE A 500 -32.02 17.82 32.65
N VAL A 501 -31.47 18.95 33.12
CA VAL A 501 -30.02 19.10 33.32
C VAL A 501 -29.47 18.02 34.25
N ASN A 502 -30.06 17.81 35.42
CA ASN A 502 -29.62 16.79 36.38
C ASN A 502 -29.67 15.37 35.80
N LYS A 503 -30.76 15.01 35.12
CA LYS A 503 -30.89 13.68 34.47
C LYS A 503 -29.85 13.49 33.37
N SER A 504 -29.62 14.53 32.55
CA SER A 504 -28.64 14.51 31.48
C SER A 504 -27.21 14.43 32.02
N THR A 505 -26.87 15.16 33.09
CA THR A 505 -25.54 15.10 33.72
C THR A 505 -25.26 13.73 34.31
N ASP A 506 -26.21 13.15 35.04
CA ASP A 506 -26.03 11.84 35.67
C ASP A 506 -25.84 10.74 34.62
N SER A 507 -26.63 10.79 33.53
CA SER A 507 -26.57 9.81 32.45
C SER A 507 -25.24 9.87 31.67
N ILE A 508 -24.71 11.07 31.44
CA ILE A 508 -23.45 11.28 30.70
C ILE A 508 -22.26 10.87 31.58
N PHE A 509 -22.21 11.35 32.83
CA PHE A 509 -21.03 11.22 33.68
C PHE A 509 -20.86 9.81 34.25
N HIS A 510 -21.93 9.18 34.73
CA HIS A 510 -21.81 7.89 35.42
C HIS A 510 -21.83 6.67 34.49
N ILE A 511 -22.58 6.72 33.39
CA ILE A 511 -22.80 5.55 32.56
C ILE A 511 -21.89 5.60 31.33
N LYS A 512 -21.88 6.72 30.61
CA LYS A 512 -21.27 6.76 29.26
C LYS A 512 -19.80 7.14 29.25
N GLU A 513 -19.36 8.09 30.09
CA GLU A 513 -17.93 8.40 30.20
C GLU A 513 -17.14 7.26 30.86
N GLY A 514 -17.71 6.56 31.86
CA GLY A 514 -17.08 5.38 32.47
C GLY A 514 -16.94 4.19 31.52
N GLU A 515 -17.98 3.87 30.75
CA GLU A 515 -17.93 2.83 29.72
C GLU A 515 -16.91 3.17 28.62
N LEU A 516 -16.86 4.44 28.19
CA LEU A 516 -15.92 4.92 27.17
C LEU A 516 -14.46 4.78 27.63
N GLU A 517 -14.16 5.15 28.88
CA GLU A 517 -12.82 5.04 29.44
C GLU A 517 -12.34 3.57 29.50
N GLN A 518 -13.24 2.64 29.88
CA GLN A 518 -12.94 1.22 29.88
C GLN A 518 -12.66 0.66 28.48
N VAL A 519 -13.43 1.08 27.48
CA VAL A 519 -13.20 0.66 26.08
C VAL A 519 -11.86 1.20 25.58
N LYS A 520 -11.51 2.45 25.90
CA LYS A 520 -10.21 3.04 25.54
C LYS A 520 -9.04 2.29 26.17
N LEU A 521 -9.15 1.89 27.43
CA LEU A 521 -8.13 1.07 28.10
C LEU A 521 -7.94 -0.28 27.40
N LYS A 522 -9.04 -0.97 27.05
CA LYS A 522 -8.97 -2.24 26.30
C LYS A 522 -8.34 -2.09 24.92
N ILE A 523 -8.59 -0.98 24.22
CA ILE A 523 -7.93 -0.69 22.93
C ILE A 523 -6.44 -0.47 23.14
N HIS A 524 -6.04 0.20 24.23
CA HIS A 524 -4.64 0.44 24.56
C HIS A 524 -3.89 -0.86 24.89
N ASP A 525 -4.51 -1.80 25.59
CA ASP A 525 -3.90 -3.09 25.94
C ASP A 525 -3.66 -4.00 24.72
N ILE A 526 -4.34 -3.75 23.59
CA ILE A 526 -4.17 -4.49 22.33
C ILE A 526 -3.06 -3.88 21.44
N LEU A 527 -2.66 -2.63 21.70
CA LEU A 527 -1.58 -1.92 20.98
C LEU A 527 -0.21 -2.26 21.55
#